data_AF-A0A068Y105-F1
#
_entry.id   AF-A0A068Y105-F1
#
_cell.length_a   1.000
_cell.length_b   1.000
_cell.length_c   1.000
_cell.angle_alpha   90.00
_cell.angle_beta   90.00
_cell.angle_gamma   90.00
#
_symmetry.space_group_name_H-M   'P 1'
#
loop_
_entity.id
_entity.type
_entity.pdbx_description
1 polymer ?
#
loop_
_entity_poly.entity_id
_entity_poly.type
_entity_poly.pdbx_seq_one_letter_code
_entity_poly.pdbx_strand_id
1 'polypeptide(L)' 'MESPLQYPVWRFVPGGLNRWSVEKQEAPWTVYPTYTCGAFLLLGFPQLERLAIGMLFTQAFPLEDAYTGVVAARQYV' A
#
# COMPACT_ATOMS: atom_id res chain seq x y z
N MET A 1 7.58 23.25 1.44
CA MET A 1 7.37 22.00 2.20
C MET A 1 6.05 21.45 1.70
N GLU A 2 6.09 20.61 0.67
CA GLU A 2 4.87 20.04 0.09
C GLU A 2 4.32 18.99 1.06
N SER A 3 3.03 19.05 1.35
CA SER A 3 2.34 18.02 2.14
C SER A 3 2.48 16.68 1.42
N PRO A 4 2.73 15.56 2.15
CA PRO A 4 2.83 14.25 1.52
C PRO A 4 1.55 13.97 0.72
N LEU A 5 1.72 13.51 -0.53
CA LEU A 5 0.60 13.15 -1.41
C LEU A 5 -0.23 12.06 -0.71
N GLN A 6 -1.45 12.41 -0.31
CA GLN A 6 -2.41 11.46 0.24
C GLN A 6 -3.24 10.87 -0.90
N TYR A 7 -3.13 9.55 -1.08
CA TYR A 7 -3.88 8.83 -2.09
C TYR A 7 -5.16 8.24 -1.49
N PRO A 8 -6.35 8.64 -1.95
CA PRO A 8 -7.59 8.06 -1.46
C PRO A 8 -7.69 6.58 -1.87
N VAL A 9 -8.27 5.77 -1.00
CA VAL A 9 -8.58 4.36 -1.31
C VAL A 9 -9.82 4.31 -2.19
N TRP A 10 -9.65 3.87 -3.44
CA TRP A 10 -10.76 3.55 -4.32
C TRP A 10 -11.41 2.26 -3.84
N ARG A 11 -12.67 2.34 -3.42
CA ARG A 11 -13.46 1.17 -3.03
C ARG A 11 -14.34 0.72 -4.18
N PHE A 12 -14.65 -0.58 -4.23
CA PHE A 12 -15.67 -1.09 -5.14
C PHE A 12 -16.99 -0.32 -4.93
N VAL A 13 -17.40 0.43 -5.96
CA VAL A 13 -18.71 1.07 -6.06
C VAL A 13 -19.55 0.25 -7.05
N PRO A 14 -20.84 -0.02 -6.78
CA PRO A 14 -21.71 -0.62 -7.79
C PRO A 14 -21.75 0.29 -9.02
N GLY A 15 -21.21 -0.17 -10.16
CA GLY A 15 -21.24 0.59 -11.42
C GLY A 15 -19.88 0.85 -12.09
N GLY A 16 -18.75 0.40 -11.54
CA GLY A 16 -17.47 0.49 -12.23
C GLY A 16 -16.39 -0.42 -11.64
N LEU A 17 -15.91 -1.36 -12.46
CA LEU A 17 -14.70 -2.14 -12.18
C LEU A 17 -13.47 -1.25 -12.42
N ASN A 18 -13.24 -0.24 -11.59
CA ASN A 18 -11.92 0.39 -11.58
C ASN A 18 -10.94 -0.69 -11.12
N ARG A 19 -10.02 -1.10 -12.01
CA ARG A 19 -8.96 -2.11 -11.77
C ARG A 19 -8.09 -1.83 -10.55
N TRP A 20 -8.16 -0.60 -10.02
CA TRP A 20 -7.44 -0.14 -8.84
C TRP A 20 -8.31 -0.09 -7.58
N SER A 21 -9.52 -0.64 -7.63
CA SER A 21 -10.42 -0.71 -6.48
C SER A 21 -10.06 -1.88 -5.58
N VAL A 22 -10.24 -1.67 -4.28
CA VAL A 22 -10.09 -2.70 -3.26
C VAL A 22 -11.38 -2.83 -2.45
N GLU A 23 -11.59 -4.00 -1.86
CA GLU A 23 -12.69 -4.22 -0.93
C GLU A 23 -12.41 -3.56 0.42
N LYS A 24 -13.47 -3.24 1.17
CA LYS A 24 -13.33 -2.73 2.54
C LYS A 24 -12.63 -3.72 3.47
N GLN A 25 -12.73 -5.03 3.19
CA GLN A 25 -12.04 -6.08 3.94
C GLN A 25 -10.53 -6.13 3.63
N GLU A 26 -10.14 -5.71 2.42
CA GLU A 26 -8.74 -5.66 1.98
C GLU A 26 -8.04 -4.40 2.48
N ALA A 27 -8.71 -3.24 2.39
CA ALA A 27 -8.23 -1.96 2.87
C ALA A 27 -9.33 -1.27 3.71
N PRO A 28 -9.33 -1.45 5.05
CA PRO A 28 -10.34 -0.86 5.92
C PRO A 28 -10.21 0.67 6.07
N TRP A 29 -9.07 1.25 5.72
CA TRP A 29 -8.79 2.69 5.79
C TRP A 29 -9.33 3.47 4.57
N THR A 30 -9.42 4.80 4.72
CA THR A 30 -9.90 5.71 3.67
C THR A 30 -8.79 6.29 2.81
N VAL A 31 -7.56 6.33 3.31
CA VAL A 31 -6.39 6.94 2.67
C VAL A 31 -5.20 6.02 2.84
N TYR A 32 -4.46 5.77 1.75
CA TYR A 32 -3.23 4.98 1.82
C TYR A 32 -2.13 5.77 2.56
N PRO A 33 -1.26 5.08 3.32
CA PRO A 33 -0.01 5.68 3.77
C PRO A 33 0.83 6.08 2.55
N THR A 34 1.81 6.95 2.73
CA THR A 34 2.71 7.33 1.64
C THR A 34 3.40 6.08 1.08
N TYR A 35 3.26 5.87 -0.22
CA TYR A 35 3.84 4.74 -0.94
C TYR A 35 4.43 5.22 -2.26
N THR A 36 5.34 4.41 -2.80
CA THR A 36 5.95 4.64 -4.11
C THR A 36 5.10 3.97 -5.19
N CYS A 37 4.63 4.74 -6.16
CA CYS A 37 3.94 4.22 -7.35
C CYS A 37 4.93 4.10 -8.51
N GLY A 38 5.03 2.95 -9.17
CA GLY A 38 5.97 2.80 -10.29
C GLY A 38 6.12 1.37 -10.81
N ALA A 39 7.01 1.20 -11.79
CA ALA A 39 7.27 -0.12 -12.36
C ALA A 39 8.19 -0.99 -11.48
N PHE A 40 9.10 -0.35 -10.72
CA PHE A 40 10.08 -1.02 -9.88
C PHE A 40 10.37 -0.20 -8.62
N LEU A 41 10.68 -0.87 -7.52
CA LEU A 41 11.13 -0.28 -6.27
C LEU A 41 12.58 -0.66 -6.01
N LEU A 42 13.45 0.32 -5.82
CA LEU A 42 14.84 0.09 -5.40
C LEU A 42 14.94 0.18 -3.88
N LEU A 43 15.40 -0.90 -3.24
CA LEU A 43 15.58 -0.99 -1.79
C LEU A 43 16.99 -1.45 -1.44
N GLY A 44 17.53 -0.91 -0.35
CA GLY A 44 18.71 -1.49 0.28
C GLY A 44 18.37 -2.84 0.92
N PHE A 45 19.37 -3.71 1.05
CA PHE A 45 19.17 -5.06 1.58
C PHE A 45 18.55 -5.10 2.99
N PRO A 46 18.98 -4.26 3.97
CA PRO A 46 18.35 -4.25 5.30
C PRO A 46 16.87 -3.82 5.26
N GLN A 47 16.51 -2.92 4.35
CA GLN A 47 15.14 -2.48 4.16
C GLN A 47 14.29 -3.58 3.53
N LEU A 48 14.86 -4.32 2.57
CA LEU A 48 14.20 -5.47 1.94
C LEU A 48 13.91 -6.58 2.95
N GLU A 49 14.87 -6.93 3.81
CA GLU A 49 14.66 -7.95 4.86
C GLU A 49 13.53 -7.57 5.80
N ARG A 50 13.53 -6.33 6.30
CA ARG A 50 12.46 -5.82 7.16
C ARG A 50 11.13 -5.87 6.43
N LEU A 51 11.07 -5.39 5.19
CA LEU A 51 9.88 -5.43 4.34
C LEU A 51 9.34 -6.85 4.20
N ALA A 52 10.19 -7.82 3.87
CA ALA A 52 9.82 -9.22 3.75
C ALA A 52 9.26 -9.81 5.06
N ILE A 53 9.87 -9.49 6.20
CA ILE A 53 9.34 -9.90 7.52
C ILE A 53 7.96 -9.26 7.76
N GLY A 54 7.80 -7.97 7.46
CA GLY A 54 6.52 -7.28 7.63
C GLY A 54 5.41 -7.84 6.73
N MET A 55 5.75 -8.30 5.54
CA MET A 55 4.80 -8.96 4.62
C MET A 55 4.22 -10.25 5.21
N LEU A 56 4.97 -10.99 6.03
CA LEU A 56 4.47 -12.22 6.68
C LEU A 56 3.32 -11.95 7.67
N PHE A 57 3.21 -10.73 8.19
CA PHE A 57 2.19 -10.34 9.18
C PHE A 57 1.14 -9.38 8.62
N THR A 58 1.19 -9.07 7.32
CA THR A 58 0.27 -8.13 6.68
C THR A 58 -0.59 -8.88 5.67
N GLN A 59 -1.91 -8.71 5.76
CA GLN A 59 -2.82 -9.28 4.76
C GLN A 59 -2.53 -8.64 3.39
N ALA A 60 -2.23 -9.48 2.40
CA ALA A 60 -2.00 -9.04 1.03
C ALA A 60 -3.31 -8.56 0.37
N PHE A 61 -3.20 -7.60 -0.55
CA PHE A 61 -4.30 -7.07 -1.35
C PHE A 61 -3.80 -6.67 -2.75
N PRO A 62 -4.66 -6.54 -3.77
CA PRO A 62 -4.26 -6.56 -5.19
C PRO A 62 -3.52 -5.31 -5.70
N LEU A 63 -3.24 -4.33 -4.85
CA LEU A 63 -2.46 -3.13 -5.19
C LEU A 63 -1.05 -3.24 -4.60
N GLU A 64 -0.13 -3.88 -5.33
CA GLU A 64 1.24 -4.16 -4.89
C GLU A 64 2.01 -2.92 -4.38
N ASP A 65 1.96 -1.81 -5.11
CA ASP A 65 2.63 -0.55 -4.74
C ASP A 65 2.11 0.01 -3.41
N ALA A 66 0.79 -0.03 -3.22
CA ALA A 66 0.18 0.44 -1.98
C ALA A 66 0.39 -0.58 -0.85
N TYR A 67 0.41 -1.88 -1.15
CA TYR A 67 0.68 -2.94 -0.19
C TYR A 67 2.09 -2.81 0.39
N THR A 68 3.11 -2.64 -0.46
CA THR A 68 4.48 -2.39 0.00
C THR A 68 4.59 -1.13 0.85
N GLY A 69 3.89 -0.05 0.48
CA GLY A 69 3.80 1.15 1.32
C GLY A 69 3.14 0.94 2.68
N VAL A 70 2.06 0.15 2.74
CA VAL A 70 1.38 -0.22 3.99
C VAL A 70 2.31 -1.04 4.89
N VAL A 71 2.99 -2.04 4.34
CA VAL A 71 3.94 -2.85 5.09
C VAL A 71 5.08 -1.99 5.62
N ALA A 72 5.66 -1.13 4.78
CA ALA A 72 6.73 -0.23 5.18
C ALA A 72 6.28 0.75 6.28
N ALA A 73 5.10 1.35 6.16
CA ALA A 73 4.57 2.30 7.14
C ALA A 73 4.38 1.66 8.53
N ARG A 74 4.04 0.37 8.60
CA ARG A 74 3.90 -0.36 9.88
C ARG A 74 5.23 -0.63 10.58
N GLN A 75 6.37 -0.51 9.89
CA GLN A 75 7.70 -0.75 10.47
C GLN A 75 8.31 0.48 11.15
N TYR A 76 7.77 1.67 10.90
CA TYR A 76 8.24 2.94 11.44
C TYR A 76 7.40 3.45 12.62
N VAL A 77 6.56 2.58 13.21
CA VAL A 77 5.79 2.85 14.42
C VAL A 77 6.59 2.41 15.65
#